data_AF-A0A8W8JY51-F1
#
_entry.id   AF-A0A8W8JY51-F1
#
_cell.length_a   1.000
_cell.length_b   1.000
_cell.length_c   1.000
_cell.angle_alpha   90.00
_cell.angle_beta   90.00
_cell.angle_gamma   90.00
#
_symmetry.space_group_name_H-M   'P 1'
#
loop_
_entity.id
_entity.type
_entity.pdbx_description
1 polymer ?
#
loop_
_entity_poly.entity_id
_entity_poly.type
_entity_poly.pdbx_seq_one_letter_code
_entity_poly.pdbx_strand_id
1 'polypeptide(L)'
;MDISICTSIAYSQWAQKNCMKTCNMCAGGSGLAMTTAAPKACRYSDGVTHAHGTWWQDGCSADAKNCTCNDGIAKCLRLCPRYDSLPVGWALVDKPGQCCPTLDINVHIDDVCQYKGSTHRQDESWSDGCKLSCVCTDAKQGFYQCRERCPAMEFPPGYDCHWEDPAPGKCCRQPKCPPPIVISGYPQD
;
A
#
# COMPACT_ATOMS: atom_id res chain seq x y z
N MET A 1 8.04 -28.26 28.23
CA MET A 1 7.21 -27.05 27.97
C MET A 1 8.03 -25.87 28.48
N ASP A 2 8.34 -24.89 27.63
CA ASP A 2 9.24 -23.78 28.00
C ASP A 2 8.48 -22.80 28.92
N ILE A 3 9.02 -22.56 30.12
CA ILE A 3 8.42 -21.67 31.13
C ILE A 3 8.44 -20.20 30.68
N SER A 4 9.23 -19.87 29.64
CA SER A 4 9.23 -18.55 29.01
C SER A 4 7.85 -18.15 28.47
N ILE A 5 6.96 -19.11 28.17
CA ILE A 5 5.60 -18.81 27.71
C ILE A 5 4.73 -18.18 28.82
N CYS A 6 5.06 -18.44 30.09
CA CYS A 6 4.38 -17.87 31.25
C CYS A 6 4.73 -16.40 31.46
N THR A 7 5.90 -15.97 30.97
CA THR A 7 6.40 -14.59 31.06
C THR A 7 6.44 -13.89 29.70
N SER A 8 6.09 -14.60 28.62
CA SER A 8 6.04 -14.07 27.27
C SER A 8 4.85 -13.15 27.09
N ILE A 9 5.16 -11.93 26.64
CA ILE A 9 4.16 -10.87 26.42
C ILE A 9 3.14 -11.30 25.35
N ALA A 10 3.59 -12.00 24.31
CA ALA A 10 2.74 -12.43 23.19
C ALA A 10 1.74 -13.54 23.56
N TYR A 11 2.06 -14.37 24.56
CA TYR A 11 1.26 -15.56 24.90
C TYR A 11 0.60 -15.47 26.28
N SER A 12 0.75 -14.33 26.96
CA SER A 12 0.23 -14.09 28.32
C SER A 12 -1.27 -14.36 28.45
N GLN A 13 -2.09 -13.92 27.48
CA GLN A 13 -3.55 -14.19 27.47
C GLN A 13 -3.88 -15.68 27.34
N TRP A 14 -3.20 -16.40 26.45
CA TRP A 14 -3.40 -17.83 26.28
C TRP A 14 -2.91 -18.59 27.52
N ALA A 15 -1.78 -18.20 28.09
CA ALA A 15 -1.17 -18.83 29.27
C ALA A 15 -2.05 -18.66 30.52
N GLN A 16 -2.65 -17.49 30.73
CA GLN A 16 -3.60 -17.25 31.83
C GLN A 16 -4.90 -18.06 31.70
N LYS A 17 -5.29 -18.47 30.50
CA LYS A 17 -6.51 -19.28 30.31
C LYS A 17 -6.23 -20.78 30.34
N ASN A 18 -5.09 -21.21 29.81
CA ASN A 18 -4.81 -22.62 29.54
C ASN A 18 -3.70 -23.21 30.40
N CYS A 19 -2.85 -22.38 31.02
CA CYS A 19 -1.62 -22.83 31.67
C CYS A 19 -1.45 -22.31 33.11
N MET A 20 -2.50 -21.79 33.76
CA MET A 20 -2.37 -21.21 35.11
C MET A 20 -1.66 -22.12 36.12
N LYS A 21 -1.97 -23.42 36.12
CA LYS A 21 -1.32 -24.37 37.04
C LYS A 21 0.17 -24.53 36.74
N THR A 22 0.52 -24.68 35.46
CA THR A 22 1.90 -24.83 34.99
C THR A 22 2.73 -23.55 35.21
N CYS A 23 2.09 -22.39 35.09
CA CYS A 23 2.69 -21.09 35.35
C CYS A 23 2.60 -20.66 36.83
N ASN A 24 2.15 -21.54 37.72
CA ASN A 24 1.98 -21.28 39.15
C ASN A 24 1.13 -20.02 39.47
N MET A 25 0.14 -19.73 38.62
CA MET A 25 -0.76 -18.57 38.70
C MET A 25 -2.06 -18.84 39.46
N CYS A 26 -2.28 -20.06 39.97
CA CYS A 26 -3.42 -20.37 40.83
C CYS A 26 -3.08 -19.98 42.29
N ALA A 27 -3.78 -19.00 42.85
CA ALA A 27 -3.54 -18.54 44.22
C ALA A 27 -3.81 -19.66 45.25
N GLY A 28 -2.84 -19.93 46.14
CA GLY A 28 -3.06 -20.84 47.27
C GLY A 28 -1.83 -21.47 47.95
N GLY A 29 -0.64 -20.89 47.87
CA GLY A 29 0.55 -21.43 48.56
C GLY A 29 1.31 -20.37 49.34
N SER A 30 1.14 -20.34 50.66
CA SER A 30 1.97 -19.57 51.58
C SER A 30 3.44 -20.02 51.47
N GLY A 31 4.33 -19.10 51.12
CA GLY A 31 5.76 -19.36 51.12
C GLY A 31 6.57 -18.10 50.81
N LEU A 32 7.08 -17.48 51.88
CA LEU A 32 7.92 -16.27 51.97
C LEU A 32 7.15 -14.95 51.96
N ALA A 33 6.93 -14.42 53.17
CA ALA A 33 6.74 -12.99 53.39
C ALA A 33 8.02 -12.27 52.95
N MET A 34 8.09 -11.92 51.66
CA MET A 34 8.94 -10.83 51.24
C MET A 34 8.34 -9.55 51.82
N THR A 35 9.12 -8.80 52.58
CA THR A 35 8.92 -7.38 52.81
C THR A 35 9.17 -6.63 51.49
N THR A 36 8.41 -6.95 50.46
CA THR A 36 8.43 -6.23 49.19
C THR A 36 7.30 -5.22 49.23
N ALA A 37 7.66 -3.96 49.01
CA ALA A 37 6.70 -2.88 48.86
C ALA A 37 5.57 -3.30 47.91
N ALA A 38 4.34 -2.88 48.20
CA ALA A 38 3.21 -3.14 47.33
C ALA A 38 3.55 -2.70 45.88
N PRO A 39 3.23 -3.53 44.87
CA PRO A 39 3.62 -3.24 43.50
C PRO A 39 2.96 -1.96 43.03
N LYS A 40 3.73 -1.12 42.33
CA LYS A 40 3.33 0.23 41.95
C LYS A 40 2.37 0.22 40.76
N ALA A 41 1.39 1.12 40.80
CA ALA A 41 0.56 1.44 39.65
C ALA A 41 1.35 2.25 38.61
N CYS A 42 0.98 2.13 37.34
CA CYS A 42 1.64 2.80 36.23
C CYS A 42 0.85 4.04 35.82
N ARG A 43 1.48 5.21 35.90
CA ARG A 43 0.96 6.42 35.26
C ARG A 43 1.35 6.40 33.79
N TYR A 44 0.38 6.40 32.89
CA TYR A 44 0.63 6.35 31.45
C TYR A 44 0.37 7.70 30.77
N SER A 45 0.79 7.85 29.52
CA SER A 45 0.72 9.10 28.74
C SER A 45 -0.71 9.52 28.38
N ASP A 46 -1.68 8.61 28.51
CA ASP A 46 -3.12 8.88 28.41
C ASP A 46 -3.68 9.67 29.61
N GLY A 47 -2.88 9.88 30.66
CA GLY A 47 -3.28 10.53 31.91
C GLY A 47 -3.96 9.59 32.91
N VAL A 48 -4.14 8.31 32.57
CA VAL A 48 -4.76 7.29 33.41
C VAL A 48 -3.69 6.60 34.26
N THR A 49 -4.05 6.28 35.50
CA THR A 49 -3.22 5.46 36.38
C THR A 49 -3.74 4.02 36.34
N HIS A 50 -2.98 3.16 35.70
CA HIS A 50 -3.29 1.75 35.51
C HIS A 50 -2.76 0.93 36.68
N ALA A 51 -3.61 0.07 37.26
CA ALA A 51 -3.20 -0.77 38.39
C ALA A 51 -2.13 -1.80 37.97
N HIS A 52 -1.33 -2.27 38.94
CA HIS A 52 -0.36 -3.32 38.68
C HIS A 52 -1.03 -4.58 38.07
N GLY A 53 -0.41 -5.15 37.04
CA GLY A 53 -0.89 -6.37 36.38
C GLY A 53 -2.01 -6.13 35.36
N THR A 54 -2.48 -4.90 35.18
CA THR A 54 -3.46 -4.59 34.13
C THR A 54 -2.80 -4.50 32.76
N TRP A 55 -3.62 -4.71 31.75
CA TRP A 55 -3.30 -4.49 30.36
C TRP A 55 -4.37 -3.60 29.73
N TRP A 56 -3.98 -2.78 28.77
CA TRP A 56 -4.88 -1.90 28.03
C TRP A 56 -4.38 -1.70 26.60
N GLN A 57 -5.30 -1.24 25.76
CA GLN A 57 -5.00 -0.82 24.41
C GLN A 57 -4.95 0.71 24.36
N ASP A 58 -3.90 1.26 23.75
CA ASP A 58 -3.71 2.69 23.49
C ASP A 58 -3.98 2.96 22.02
N GLY A 59 -5.03 3.73 21.71
CA GLY A 59 -5.45 4.06 20.36
C GLY A 59 -6.08 2.89 19.58
N CYS A 60 -6.55 3.21 18.36
CA CYS A 60 -7.12 2.21 17.45
C CYS A 60 -7.02 2.69 15.98
N SER A 61 -5.77 2.89 15.55
CA SER A 61 -5.36 3.23 14.18
C SER A 61 -3.90 2.79 13.99
N ALA A 62 -3.18 3.36 13.02
CA ALA A 62 -1.83 2.96 12.62
C ALA A 62 -0.79 2.92 13.77
N ASP A 63 -0.95 3.75 14.79
CA ASP A 63 -0.04 3.90 15.92
C ASP A 63 -0.49 3.15 17.19
N ALA A 64 -1.55 2.34 17.10
CA ALA A 64 -2.13 1.64 18.24
C ALA A 64 -1.11 0.73 18.94
N LYS A 65 -1.25 0.60 20.26
CA LYS A 65 -0.36 -0.20 21.11
C LYS A 65 -1.13 -1.06 22.09
N ASN A 66 -0.57 -2.24 22.40
CA ASN A 66 -0.96 -3.03 23.56
C ASN A 66 0.04 -2.79 24.67
N CYS A 67 -0.46 -2.35 25.82
CA CYS A 67 0.33 -1.95 26.97
C CYS A 67 0.04 -2.84 28.18
N THR A 68 1.05 -3.03 29.03
CA THR A 68 0.95 -3.74 30.30
C THR A 68 1.61 -2.92 31.40
N CYS A 69 1.04 -2.96 32.61
CA CYS A 69 1.63 -2.35 33.79
C CYS A 69 2.34 -3.39 34.64
N ASN A 70 3.66 -3.25 34.78
CA ASN A 70 4.45 -4.07 35.69
C ASN A 70 5.26 -3.18 36.64
N ASP A 71 4.93 -3.25 37.93
CA ASP A 71 5.52 -2.48 39.03
C ASP A 71 5.92 -1.03 38.69
N GLY A 72 4.94 -0.21 38.28
CA GLY A 72 5.13 1.19 37.93
C GLY A 72 5.70 1.46 36.54
N ILE A 73 6.05 0.41 35.78
CA ILE A 73 6.57 0.50 34.42
C ILE A 73 5.49 0.06 33.42
N ALA A 74 5.00 1.01 32.62
CA ALA A 74 4.16 0.71 31.48
C ALA A 74 5.04 0.26 30.29
N LYS A 75 4.84 -0.98 29.80
CA LYS A 75 5.51 -1.50 28.60
C LYS A 75 4.48 -1.69 27.49
N CYS A 76 4.72 -1.06 26.36
CA CYS A 76 3.84 -1.07 25.20
C CYS A 76 4.52 -1.68 23.98
N LEU A 77 3.78 -2.51 23.24
CA LEU A 77 4.17 -3.02 21.93
C LEU A 77 3.20 -2.47 20.88
N ARG A 78 3.69 -2.22 19.66
CA ARG A 78 2.82 -1.86 18.55
C ARG A 78 1.81 -2.97 18.31
N LEU A 79 0.55 -2.59 18.24
CA LEU A 79 -0.54 -3.48 17.88
C LEU A 79 -0.57 -3.69 16.37
N CYS A 80 -0.35 -2.62 15.59
CA CYS A 80 -0.51 -2.65 14.15
C CYS A 80 0.81 -2.84 13.37
N PRO A 81 0.76 -3.49 12.19
CA PRO A 81 1.91 -3.57 11.29
C PRO A 81 2.37 -2.18 10.86
N ARG A 82 3.69 -2.03 10.65
CA ARG A 82 4.27 -0.81 10.13
C ARG A 82 4.75 -1.02 8.70
N TYR A 83 4.44 -0.07 7.84
CA TYR A 83 4.88 -0.03 6.46
C TYR A 83 5.81 1.17 6.31
N ASP A 84 7.11 0.91 6.04
CA ASP A 84 8.14 1.96 5.96
C ASP A 84 8.08 2.74 4.64
N SER A 85 7.65 2.06 3.57
CA SER A 85 7.36 2.66 2.29
C SER A 85 6.20 1.91 1.65
N LEU A 86 5.25 2.66 1.11
CA LEU A 86 4.16 2.13 0.29
C LEU A 86 4.46 2.47 -1.17
N PRO A 87 4.21 1.54 -2.11
CA PRO A 87 4.18 1.87 -3.53
C PRO A 87 3.23 3.02 -3.83
N VAL A 88 3.48 3.75 -4.92
CA VAL A 88 2.57 4.80 -5.38
C VAL A 88 1.20 4.19 -5.68
N GLY A 89 0.13 4.83 -5.20
CA GLY A 89 -1.26 4.35 -5.35
C GLY A 89 -1.71 3.34 -4.27
N TRP A 90 -0.86 3.01 -3.30
CA TRP A 90 -1.25 2.19 -2.15
C TRP A 90 -1.46 3.09 -0.94
N ALA A 91 -2.52 2.85 -0.18
CA ALA A 91 -2.79 3.57 1.06
C ALA A 91 -3.14 2.63 2.20
N LEU A 92 -2.82 3.07 3.42
CA LEU A 92 -3.37 2.49 4.64
C LEU A 92 -4.70 3.16 4.92
N VAL A 93 -5.77 2.36 4.99
CA VAL A 93 -7.14 2.86 5.16
C VAL A 93 -7.74 2.24 6.41
N ASP A 94 -8.28 3.10 7.28
CA ASP A 94 -9.05 2.70 8.45
C ASP A 94 -10.41 2.14 8.01
N LYS A 95 -10.75 0.93 8.47
CA LYS A 95 -12.02 0.27 8.14
C LYS A 95 -12.93 0.21 9.38
N PRO A 96 -14.23 0.50 9.25
CA PRO A 96 -15.18 0.33 10.35
C PRO A 96 -15.11 -1.09 10.93
N GLY A 97 -14.98 -1.19 12.25
CA GLY A 97 -14.88 -2.47 12.96
C GLY A 97 -13.49 -3.12 12.92
N GLN A 98 -12.49 -2.51 12.30
CA GLN A 98 -11.11 -2.97 12.34
C GLN A 98 -10.24 -1.93 13.04
N CYS A 99 -9.36 -2.41 13.92
CA CYS A 99 -8.53 -1.50 14.72
C CYS A 99 -7.25 -1.05 14.01
N CYS A 100 -6.68 -1.94 13.20
CA CYS A 100 -5.53 -1.62 12.40
C CYS A 100 -5.96 -1.25 10.98
N PRO A 101 -5.32 -0.24 10.37
CA PRO A 101 -5.57 0.09 8.99
C PRO A 101 -5.19 -1.09 8.10
N THR A 102 -5.92 -1.22 7.00
CA THR A 102 -5.64 -2.22 5.98
C THR A 102 -5.01 -1.58 4.76
N LEU A 103 -4.18 -2.34 4.06
CA LEU A 103 -3.71 -1.95 2.74
C LEU A 103 -4.89 -1.92 1.76
N ASP A 104 -5.07 -0.78 1.12
CA ASP A 104 -5.94 -0.59 -0.02
C ASP A 104 -5.09 -0.25 -1.24
N ILE A 105 -5.16 -1.14 -2.23
CA ILE A 105 -4.38 -1.08 -3.48
C ILE A 105 -5.14 -0.34 -4.59
N ASN A 106 -6.38 0.08 -4.33
CA ASN A 106 -7.25 0.79 -5.27
C ASN A 106 -7.50 2.24 -4.83
N VAL A 107 -6.55 2.82 -4.08
CA VAL A 107 -6.64 4.23 -3.68
C VAL A 107 -5.93 5.07 -4.73
N HIS A 108 -6.72 5.66 -5.62
CA HIS A 108 -6.24 6.63 -6.60
C HIS A 108 -6.06 7.98 -5.89
N ILE A 109 -4.88 8.18 -5.29
CA ILE A 109 -4.62 9.32 -4.39
C ILE A 109 -4.61 10.68 -5.13
N ASP A 110 -4.45 10.69 -6.45
CA ASP A 110 -4.16 11.93 -7.18
C ASP A 110 -5.10 12.25 -8.37
N ASP A 111 -6.17 11.46 -8.63
CA ASP A 111 -7.00 11.61 -9.84
C ASP A 111 -6.14 11.80 -11.12
N VAL A 112 -5.19 10.88 -11.34
CA VAL A 112 -4.23 10.88 -12.46
C VAL A 112 -4.07 9.50 -13.09
N CYS A 113 -3.70 9.47 -14.37
CA CYS A 113 -3.18 8.29 -15.04
C CYS A 113 -1.66 8.23 -14.90
N GLN A 114 -1.13 7.12 -14.40
CA GLN A 114 0.32 6.93 -14.28
C GLN A 114 0.86 6.07 -15.44
N TYR A 115 1.88 6.57 -16.13
CA TYR A 115 2.53 5.89 -17.24
C TYR A 115 4.05 6.02 -17.14
N LYS A 116 4.76 4.89 -17.02
CA LYS A 116 6.24 4.83 -16.90
C LYS A 116 6.84 5.82 -15.89
N GLY A 117 6.18 5.99 -14.74
CA GLY A 117 6.61 6.90 -13.68
C GLY A 117 6.26 8.38 -13.89
N SER A 118 5.63 8.74 -15.01
CA SER A 118 5.02 10.07 -15.22
C SER A 118 3.53 10.03 -14.84
N THR A 119 2.98 11.16 -14.42
CA THR A 119 1.55 11.34 -14.12
C THR A 119 0.91 12.25 -15.15
N HIS A 120 -0.30 11.90 -15.58
CA HIS A 120 -1.09 12.61 -16.58
C HIS A 120 -2.48 12.90 -16.02
N ARG A 121 -2.95 14.12 -16.20
CA ARG A 121 -4.28 14.55 -15.77
C ARG A 121 -5.36 13.96 -16.66
N GLN A 122 -6.62 14.01 -16.21
CA GLN A 122 -7.79 13.67 -17.02
C GLN A 122 -7.72 14.35 -18.40
N ASP A 123 -8.00 13.57 -19.45
CA ASP A 123 -7.99 13.95 -20.87
C ASP A 123 -6.62 14.41 -21.41
N GLU A 124 -5.57 14.41 -20.59
CA GLU A 124 -4.23 14.72 -21.03
C GLU A 124 -3.75 13.66 -22.02
N SER A 125 -3.20 14.13 -23.15
CA SER A 125 -2.62 13.28 -24.18
C SER A 125 -1.10 13.38 -24.17
N TRP A 126 -0.42 12.25 -24.28
CA TRP A 126 1.04 12.19 -24.36
C TRP A 126 1.50 11.19 -25.41
N SER A 127 2.80 11.22 -25.73
CA SER A 127 3.42 10.30 -26.68
C SER A 127 4.54 9.49 -26.02
N ASP A 128 4.58 8.19 -26.28
CA ASP A 128 5.74 7.34 -25.98
C ASP A 128 6.66 7.30 -27.21
N GLY A 129 7.39 8.40 -27.41
CA GLY A 129 8.18 8.63 -28.62
C GLY A 129 7.33 8.52 -29.90
N CYS A 130 7.83 7.80 -30.90
CA CYS A 130 7.12 7.53 -32.15
C CYS A 130 6.32 6.21 -32.14
N LYS A 131 6.15 5.57 -30.97
CA LYS A 131 5.46 4.27 -30.87
C LYS A 131 3.97 4.44 -30.61
N LEU A 132 3.64 5.14 -29.53
CA LEU A 132 2.27 5.26 -29.04
C LEU A 132 1.87 6.72 -28.85
N SER A 133 0.59 6.99 -29.11
CA SER A 133 -0.12 8.18 -28.64
C SER A 133 -1.15 7.71 -27.61
N CYS A 134 -1.07 8.26 -26.41
CA CYS A 134 -1.91 7.88 -25.28
C CYS A 134 -2.76 9.06 -24.81
N VAL A 135 -3.87 8.75 -24.15
CA VAL A 135 -4.76 9.71 -23.50
C VAL A 135 -5.26 9.14 -22.18
N CYS A 136 -5.30 9.97 -21.14
CA CYS A 136 -5.89 9.62 -19.85
C CYS A 136 -7.42 9.67 -19.95
N THR A 137 -8.07 8.52 -19.92
CA THR A 137 -9.52 8.40 -20.16
C THR A 137 -10.35 8.43 -18.88
N ASP A 138 -9.81 7.92 -17.77
CA ASP A 138 -10.42 8.01 -16.44
C ASP A 138 -9.32 8.12 -15.39
N ALA A 139 -9.03 9.35 -14.98
CA ALA A 139 -7.98 9.66 -14.03
C ALA A 139 -8.33 9.20 -12.61
N LYS A 140 -9.62 9.08 -12.28
CA LYS A 140 -10.09 8.57 -10.99
C LYS A 140 -9.85 7.08 -10.85
N GLN A 141 -9.88 6.34 -11.96
CA GLN A 141 -9.58 4.91 -12.02
C GLN A 141 -8.16 4.64 -12.54
N GLY A 142 -7.39 5.69 -12.85
CA GLY A 142 -6.05 5.60 -13.43
C GLY A 142 -6.01 4.98 -14.84
N PHE A 143 -7.14 4.94 -15.56
CA PHE A 143 -7.24 4.33 -16.87
C PHE A 143 -6.85 5.28 -17.98
N TYR A 144 -5.97 4.80 -18.84
CA TYR A 144 -5.56 5.47 -20.06
C TYR A 144 -5.64 4.52 -21.24
N GLN A 145 -5.79 5.10 -22.43
CA GLN A 145 -5.80 4.35 -23.68
C GLN A 145 -4.64 4.81 -24.54
N CYS A 146 -3.90 3.86 -25.09
CA CYS A 146 -2.83 4.10 -26.04
C CYS A 146 -3.19 3.47 -27.38
N ARG A 147 -2.90 4.19 -28.46
CA ARG A 147 -2.94 3.69 -29.83
C ARG A 147 -1.58 3.82 -30.46
N GLU A 148 -1.30 3.01 -31.48
CA GLU A 148 -0.13 3.22 -32.32
C GLU A 148 -0.17 4.63 -32.92
N ARG A 149 0.98 5.30 -32.88
CA ARG A 149 1.08 6.66 -33.40
C ARG A 149 0.92 6.68 -34.92
N CYS A 150 1.47 5.67 -35.58
CA CYS A 150 1.44 5.54 -37.02
C CYS A 150 0.42 4.50 -37.45
N PRO A 151 -0.41 4.77 -38.47
CA PRO A 151 -1.34 3.79 -38.98
C PRO A 151 -0.61 2.59 -39.57
N ALA A 152 -0.98 1.39 -39.12
CA ALA A 152 -0.63 0.15 -39.81
C ALA A 152 -1.53 0.03 -41.05
N MET A 153 -0.95 0.21 -42.23
CA MET A 153 -1.63 0.03 -43.50
C MET A 153 -0.79 -0.84 -44.42
N GLU A 154 -1.45 -1.67 -45.22
CA GLU A 154 -0.84 -2.45 -46.29
C GLU A 154 -1.25 -1.86 -47.64
N PHE A 155 -0.35 -1.87 -48.61
CA PHE A 155 -0.68 -1.45 -49.96
C PHE A 155 -1.48 -2.55 -50.68
N PRO A 156 -2.54 -2.20 -51.43
CA PRO A 156 -3.27 -3.20 -52.20
C PRO A 156 -2.36 -3.85 -53.25
N PRO A 157 -2.52 -5.15 -53.52
CA PRO A 157 -1.71 -5.85 -54.52
C PRO A 157 -1.96 -5.27 -55.92
N GLY A 158 -0.88 -5.10 -56.70
CA GLY A 158 -0.93 -4.56 -58.07
C GLY A 158 -0.60 -3.07 -58.20
N TYR A 159 -0.36 -2.37 -57.09
CA TYR A 159 0.15 -1.00 -57.10
C TYR A 159 1.62 -0.95 -56.73
N ASP A 160 2.43 -0.21 -57.49
CA ASP A 160 3.85 0.01 -57.23
C ASP A 160 4.06 1.11 -56.18
N CYS A 161 3.45 0.92 -55.00
CA CYS A 161 3.57 1.83 -53.87
C CYS A 161 4.64 1.30 -52.90
N HIS A 162 5.44 2.20 -52.35
CA HIS A 162 6.42 1.88 -51.31
C HIS A 162 6.36 2.87 -50.16
N TRP A 163 6.93 2.47 -49.02
CA TRP A 163 7.06 3.35 -47.87
C TRP A 163 8.36 4.14 -47.96
N GLU A 164 8.27 5.45 -47.84
CA GLU A 164 9.42 6.33 -47.61
C GLU A 164 9.61 6.55 -46.11
N ASP A 165 10.87 6.61 -45.67
CA ASP A 165 11.18 6.90 -44.27
C ASP A 165 10.69 8.30 -43.86
N PRO A 166 10.38 8.52 -42.57
CA PRO A 166 9.86 9.80 -42.10
C PRO A 166 10.86 10.93 -42.33
N ALA A 167 10.36 12.11 -42.69
CA ALA A 167 11.17 13.32 -42.74
C ALA A 167 11.75 13.64 -41.35
N PRO A 168 12.87 14.39 -41.26
CA PRO A 168 13.43 14.80 -39.97
C PRO A 168 12.38 15.47 -39.06
N GLY A 169 12.22 14.96 -37.83
CA GLY A 169 11.24 15.45 -36.86
C GLY A 169 9.83 14.86 -36.99
N LYS A 170 9.60 13.99 -37.97
CA LYS A 170 8.35 13.24 -38.18
C LYS A 170 8.49 11.80 -37.68
N CYS A 171 7.37 11.20 -37.29
CA CYS A 171 7.33 9.85 -36.75
C CYS A 171 6.87 8.82 -37.78
N CYS A 172 5.94 9.18 -38.66
CA CYS A 172 5.29 8.20 -39.53
C CYS A 172 5.83 8.20 -40.95
N ARG A 173 6.08 6.99 -41.47
CA ARG A 173 6.51 6.76 -42.85
C ARG A 173 5.44 7.25 -43.81
N GLN A 174 5.86 7.85 -44.92
CA GLN A 174 4.91 8.35 -45.90
C GLN A 174 4.80 7.38 -47.07
N PRO A 175 3.58 7.09 -47.55
CA PRO A 175 3.43 6.21 -48.69
C PRO A 175 3.67 6.98 -49.99
N LYS A 176 4.49 6.41 -50.87
CA LYS A 176 4.83 6.97 -52.18
C LYS A 176 4.34 6.05 -53.28
N CYS A 177 3.52 6.59 -54.18
CA CYS A 177 3.00 5.86 -55.35
C CYS A 177 3.25 6.65 -56.64
N PRO A 178 3.37 5.97 -57.79
CA PRO A 178 3.50 6.60 -59.10
C PRO A 178 2.18 7.25 -59.53
N PRO A 179 2.22 8.31 -60.37
CA PRO A 179 1.03 8.88 -60.99
C PRO A 179 0.22 7.83 -61.77
N PRO A 180 -1.12 7.90 -61.78
CA PRO A 180 -1.97 8.98 -61.27
C PRO A 180 -2.45 8.80 -59.81
N ILE A 181 -1.84 7.89 -59.04
CA ILE A 181 -2.31 7.54 -57.70
C ILE A 181 -1.93 8.65 -56.71
N VAL A 182 -2.93 9.21 -56.03
CA VAL A 182 -2.74 10.20 -54.97
C VAL A 182 -3.32 9.63 -53.68
N ILE A 183 -2.48 9.56 -52.64
CA ILE A 183 -2.91 9.13 -51.31
C ILE A 183 -3.42 10.35 -50.56
N SER A 184 -4.66 10.27 -50.10
CA SER A 184 -5.31 11.31 -49.29
C SER A 184 -5.70 10.75 -47.93
N GLY A 185 -5.51 11.53 -46.87
CA GLY A 185 -5.91 11.17 -45.50
C GLY A 185 -4.88 10.40 -44.66
N TYR A 186 -3.65 10.18 -45.16
CA TYR A 186 -2.56 9.67 -44.31
C TYR A 186 -2.06 10.79 -43.39
N PRO A 187 -1.97 10.56 -42.06
CA PRO A 187 -1.52 11.59 -41.13
C PRO A 187 -0.07 12.00 -41.42
N GLN A 188 0.16 13.31 -41.46
CA GLN A 188 1.47 13.94 -41.71
C GLN A 188 2.24 14.23 -40.40
N ASP A 189 1.79 13.64 -39.29
CA ASP A 189 2.05 14.03 -37.88
C ASP A 189 1.57 15.44 -37.49
#